data_AF-A0A7Y7RV51-F1
#
_entry.id   AF-A0A7Y7RV51-F1
#
_cell.length_a   1.000
_cell.length_b   1.000
_cell.length_c   1.000
_cell.angle_alpha   90.00
_cell.angle_beta   90.00
_cell.angle_gamma   90.00
#
_symmetry.space_group_name_H-M   'P 1'
#
loop_
_entity.id
_entity.type
_entity.pdbx_description
1 polymer ?
#
loop_
_entity_poly.entity_id
_entity_poly.type
_entity_poly.pdbx_seq_one_letter_code
_entity_poly.pdbx_strand_id
1 'polypeptide(L)' 'MEIKIYPDDHAPPHFHVQTPDGESLAQIEGLVVLGTGAETKALKAALLWAKAHIADLKRVWDEQNRRN' A
#
# COMPACT_ATOMS: atom_id res chain seq x y z
N MET A 1 -0.12 0.74 13.19
CA MET A 1 0.09 0.89 11.74
C MET A 1 -0.74 -0.17 11.06
N GLU A 2 -1.55 0.24 10.11
CA GLU A 2 -2.41 -0.65 9.34
C GLU A 2 -2.10 -0.45 7.85
N ILE A 3 -2.15 -1.55 7.09
CA ILE A 3 -2.01 -1.54 5.63
C ILE A 3 -3.39 -1.83 5.05
N LYS A 4 -3.86 -0.93 4.18
CA LYS A 4 -5.17 -1.03 3.52
C LYS A 4 -5.04 -1.02 2.01
N ILE A 5 -5.97 -1.72 1.37
CA ILE A 5 -6.22 -1.65 -0.07
C ILE A 5 -7.72 -1.31 -0.20
N TYR A 6 -8.05 -0.36 -1.07
CA TYR A 6 -9.43 0.05 -1.35
C TYR A 6 -9.86 -0.44 -2.75
N PRO A 7 -11.10 -0.93 -2.92
CA PRO A 7 -11.64 -1.28 -4.23
C PRO A 7 -11.88 -0.03 -5.10
N ASP A 8 -11.71 -0.15 -6.42
CA ASP A 8 -11.85 0.92 -7.43
C ASP A 8 -10.89 2.11 -7.28
N ASP A 9 -9.85 1.98 -6.44
CA ASP A 9 -8.76 2.96 -6.38
C ASP A 9 -7.91 2.91 -7.67
N HIS A 10 -7.48 4.08 -8.14
CA HIS A 10 -6.90 4.23 -9.47
C HIS A 10 -5.54 3.52 -9.61
N ALA A 11 -5.28 2.99 -10.82
CA ALA A 11 -3.99 2.38 -11.17
C ALA A 11 -2.86 3.41 -11.12
N PRO A 12 -1.64 3.03 -10.70
CA PRO A 12 -1.11 1.66 -10.54
C PRO A 12 -1.45 0.98 -9.20
N PRO A 13 -1.31 -0.37 -9.10
CA PRO A 13 -1.51 -1.12 -7.85
C PRO A 13 -0.69 -0.56 -6.70
N HIS A 14 -1.36 -0.19 -5.61
CA HIS A 14 -0.73 0.45 -4.45
C HIS A 14 -1.37 -0.02 -3.14
N PHE A 15 -0.73 0.30 -2.03
CA PHE A 15 -1.27 0.11 -0.69
C PHE A 15 -1.11 1.38 0.14
N HIS A 16 -2.01 1.55 1.12
CA HIS A 16 -2.03 2.70 2.01
C HIS A 16 -1.32 2.33 3.31
N VAL A 17 -0.50 3.26 3.80
CA VAL A 17 0.10 3.21 5.13
C VAL A 17 -0.60 4.26 5.97
N GLN A 18 -1.51 3.81 6.85
CA GLN A 18 -2.30 4.72 7.68
C GLN A 18 -1.73 4.84 9.09
N THR A 19 -1.60 6.08 9.55
CA THR A 19 -1.14 6.47 10.90
C THR A 19 -2.05 7.55 11.47
N PRO A 20 -1.97 7.85 12.79
CA PRO A 20 -2.73 8.96 13.37
C PRO A 20 -2.43 10.32 12.72
N ASP A 21 -1.20 10.50 12.23
CA ASP A 21 -0.73 11.77 11.68
C ASP A 21 -1.09 11.96 10.19
N GLY A 22 -1.50 10.88 9.51
CA GLY A 22 -1.85 10.93 8.10
C GLY A 22 -1.65 9.60 7.38
N GLU A 23 -1.74 9.69 6.06
CA GLU A 23 -1.72 8.55 5.14
C GLU A 23 -0.62 8.73 4.08
N SER A 24 0.09 7.65 3.79
CA SER A 24 1.02 7.56 2.66
C SER A 24 0.58 6.46 1.70
N LEU A 25 0.92 6.63 0.42
CA LEU A 25 0.62 5.68 -0.65
C LEU A 25 1.93 5.12 -1.20
N ALA A 26 2.00 3.80 -1.41
CA ALA A 26 3.14 3.16 -2.03
C ALA A 26 2.71 2.15 -3.09
N GLN A 27 3.34 2.18 -4.27
CA GLN A 27 3.15 1.17 -5.29
C GLN A 27 3.53 -0.20 -4.76
N ILE A 28 2.72 -1.21 -5.08
CA ILE A 28 3.03 -2.60 -4.73
C ILE A 28 4.26 -3.05 -5.51
N GLU A 29 4.37 -2.72 -6.80
CA GLU A 29 5.58 -2.98 -7.57
C GLU A 29 6.65 -1.92 -7.30
N GLY A 30 7.88 -2.35 -7.04
CA GLY A 30 9.02 -1.45 -6.86
C GLY A 30 9.01 -0.62 -5.57
N LEU A 31 7.91 -0.62 -4.81
CA LEU A 31 7.76 0.10 -3.53
C LEU A 31 8.00 1.61 -3.65
N VAL A 32 7.63 2.19 -4.79
CA VAL A 32 7.73 3.63 -5.04
C VAL A 32 6.65 4.35 -4.22
N VAL A 33 7.07 5.33 -3.41
CA VAL A 33 6.15 6.17 -2.64
C VAL A 33 5.49 7.18 -3.57
N LEU A 34 4.15 7.16 -3.61
CA LEU A 34 3.32 8.04 -4.46
C LEU A 34 2.79 9.26 -3.72
N GLY A 35 2.62 9.14 -2.40
CA GLY A 35 2.14 10.20 -1.53
C GLY A 35 2.69 10.02 -0.13
N THR A 36 2.99 11.14 0.53
CA THR A 36 3.56 11.17 1.88
C THR A 36 2.62 11.91 2.83
N GLY A 37 2.29 11.28 3.95
CA GLY A 37 1.50 11.87 5.02
C GLY A 37 1.61 11.08 6.33
N ALA A 38 1.89 9.78 6.25
CA ALA A 38 2.24 8.98 7.42
C ALA A 38 3.64 9.31 7.98
N GLU A 39 3.81 9.11 9.28
CA GLU A 39 5.10 9.27 9.96
C GLU A 39 6.20 8.45 9.26
N THR A 40 7.39 9.05 9.08
CA THR A 40 8.50 8.44 8.33
C THR A 40 8.91 7.06 8.87
N LYS A 41 8.86 6.86 10.18
CA LYS A 41 9.20 5.57 10.81
C LYS A 41 8.22 4.47 10.43
N ALA A 42 6.92 4.79 10.46
CA ALA A 42 5.85 3.88 10.05
C ALA A 42 5.98 3.54 8.56
N LEU A 43 6.15 4.56 7.70
CA LEU A 43 6.32 4.33 6.26
C LEU A 43 7.52 3.41 5.97
N LYS A 44 8.66 3.63 6.61
CA LYS A 44 9.83 2.73 6.46
C LYS A 44 9.56 1.30 6.91
N ALA A 45 8.87 1.12 8.04
CA ALA A 45 8.51 -0.20 8.53
C ALA A 45 7.54 -0.93 7.56
N ALA A 46 6.57 -0.20 6.99
CA ALA A 46 5.64 -0.74 6.02
C ALA A 46 6.34 -1.16 4.73
N LEU A 47 7.23 -0.34 4.18
CA LEU A 47 8.01 -0.66 2.97
C LEU A 47 8.91 -1.89 3.19
N LEU A 48 9.54 -2.01 4.36
CA LEU A 48 10.38 -3.17 4.70
C LEU A 48 9.55 -4.45 4.75
N TRP A 49 8.37 -4.42 5.39
CA TRP A 49 7.46 -5.55 5.42
C TRP A 49 6.96 -5.90 4.00
N ALA A 50 6.52 -4.90 3.23
CA ALA A 50 5.98 -5.08 1.89
C ALA A 50 6.97 -5.76 0.93
N LYS A 51 8.27 -5.51 1.09
CA LYS A 51 9.33 -6.15 0.28
C LYS A 51 9.28 -7.68 0.31
N ALA A 52 8.86 -8.27 1.43
CA ALA A 52 8.70 -9.72 1.57
C ALA A 52 7.31 -10.24 1.18
N HIS A 53 6.33 -9.35 0.95
CA HIS A 53 4.91 -9.70 0.79
C HIS A 53 4.31 -9.17 -0.53
N ILE A 54 5.14 -8.84 -1.52
CA ILE A 54 4.71 -8.29 -2.82
C ILE A 54 3.67 -9.20 -3.50
N ALA A 55 3.90 -10.52 -3.48
CA ALA A 55 2.99 -11.48 -4.10
C ALA A 55 1.62 -11.49 -3.43
N ASP A 56 1.58 -11.45 -2.10
CA ASP A 56 0.33 -11.42 -1.34
C ASP A 56 -0.43 -10.11 -1.56
N LEU A 57 0.28 -8.97 -1.55
CA LEU A 57 -0.32 -7.67 -1.82
C LEU A 57 -0.94 -7.60 -3.21
N LYS A 58 -0.24 -8.11 -4.24
CA LYS A 58 -0.78 -8.21 -5.60
C LYS A 58 -2.02 -9.08 -5.66
N ARG A 59 -1.99 -10.26 -5.03
CA ARG A 59 -3.14 -11.16 -5.00
C ARG A 59 -4.37 -10.48 -4.38
N VAL A 60 -4.20 -9.81 -3.24
CA VAL A 60 -5.30 -9.08 -2.59
C VAL A 60 -5.81 -7.93 -3.45
N TRP A 61 -4.89 -7.17 -4.08
CA TRP A 61 -5.27 -6.11 -5.02
C TRP A 61 -6.11 -6.65 -6.18
N ASP A 62 -5.69 -7.75 -6.81
CA ASP A 62 -6.39 -8.37 -7.93
C ASP A 62 -7.75 -8.93 -7.50
N GLU A 63 -7.86 -9.49 -6.29
CA GLU A 63 -9.12 -9.98 -5.72
C GLU A 63 -10.12 -8.84 -5.49
N GLN A 64 -9.66 -7.70 -4.96
CA GLN A 64 -10.53 -6.55 -4.67
C GLN A 64 -10.95 -5.78 -5.93
N ASN A 65 -10.10 -5.76 -6.96
CA ASN A 65 -10.38 -5.07 -8.23
C ASN A 65 -10.99 -5.99 -9.29
N ARG A 66 -11.22 -7.27 -8.97
CA ARG A 66 -11.96 -8.17 -9.85
C ARG A 66 -13.43 -7.72 -9.88
N ARG A 67 -13.81 -7.03 -10.95
CA ARG A 67 -15.21 -6.75 -11.28
C ARG A 67 -15.92 -8.08 -11.59
N ASN A 68 -17.01 -8.35 -10.90
CA ASN A 68 -18.02 -9.33 -11.35
C ASN A 68 -18.87 -8.71 -12.46
#